data_AF-A0A8H7FD29-F1
#
_entry.id   AF-A0A8H7FD29-F1
#
_cell.length_a   1.000
_cell.length_b   1.000
_cell.length_c   1.000
_cell.angle_alpha   90.00
_cell.angle_beta   90.00
_cell.angle_gamma   90.00
#
_symmetry.space_group_name_H-M   'P 1'
#
loop_
_entity.id
_entity.type
_entity.pdbx_description
1 polymer ?
#
loop_
_entity_poly.entity_id
_entity_poly.type
_entity_poly.pdbx_seq_one_letter_code
_entity_poly.pdbx_strand_id
1 'polypeptide(L)'
;MHRNQNPEATTFIEQISALPLNPSLSLDAVLERSVLVEGRIRSLFATDRANDRLYDPYVGLVDVFHGPRIIRTTRARKVENNANLSAHHVMPLGQPNRRKDGDPSTVAAVGDFQRNWALFTEGMGMLELNWSNVIAAGGSVLSCLSPLPNRMEPSEAAIKHHYRSQAYATSDIDLFLWGLSPEEAEAKIIAIYAGIRRSAPSDVDMVCVRNKHTVSIYSQYPRRVIQIVLRLYQSPAEVLAGFDIDASCCAYDGDRVWASPRAVIALMRQCNTVDMTRRSPSYEFRLAKYSRRGFEVYVPSLRRSDIDLRIYGRSVSSVAGLARLLILESFENPFLTIRLAAAAAAAAAAGPSTDAKHEISFSYYDITSLRIPYGPGWDAESVRKLMRSAVSCAHRFFRSDSVLKSTAHRKGAGHESYVLSQQKTVT
;
A
#
# COMPACT_ATOMS: atom_id res chain seq x y z
N MET A 1 29.83 0.92 -20.43
CA MET A 1 28.41 1.09 -20.83
C MET A 1 27.56 0.96 -19.58
N HIS A 2 27.08 2.06 -19.01
CA HIS A 2 26.16 2.01 -17.88
C HIS A 2 24.90 1.26 -18.33
N ARG A 3 24.65 0.06 -17.80
CA ARG A 3 23.37 -0.60 -18.00
C ARG A 3 22.33 0.21 -17.23
N ASN A 4 21.45 0.91 -17.94
CA ASN A 4 20.37 1.72 -17.35
C ASN A 4 19.31 0.88 -16.60
N GLN A 5 19.33 -0.44 -16.78
CA GLN A 5 18.43 -1.42 -16.16
C GLN A 5 19.25 -2.68 -15.85
N ASN A 6 18.88 -3.44 -14.81
CA ASN A 6 19.44 -4.77 -14.58
C ASN A 6 18.99 -5.78 -15.66
N PRO A 7 19.65 -6.95 -15.79
CA PRO A 7 19.33 -7.93 -16.84
C PRO A 7 17.88 -8.42 -16.83
N GLU A 8 17.33 -8.71 -15.65
CA GLU A 8 15.95 -9.13 -15.47
C GLU A 8 14.95 -8.05 -15.91
N ALA A 9 15.17 -6.80 -15.52
CA ALA A 9 14.36 -5.66 -15.93
C ALA A 9 14.46 -5.40 -17.44
N THR A 10 15.65 -5.54 -18.02
CA THR A 10 15.87 -5.45 -19.47
C THR A 10 15.05 -6.50 -20.21
N THR A 11 15.11 -7.76 -19.77
CA THR A 11 14.35 -8.87 -20.35
C THR A 11 12.84 -8.60 -20.28
N PHE A 12 12.34 -8.10 -19.15
CA PHE A 12 10.93 -7.72 -18.99
C PHE A 12 10.53 -6.61 -19.96
N ILE A 13 11.35 -5.56 -20.08
CA ILE A 13 11.10 -4.43 -20.98
C ILE A 13 11.08 -4.89 -22.45
N GLU A 14 12.01 -5.74 -22.85
CA GLU A 14 12.07 -6.32 -24.19
C GLU A 14 10.82 -7.14 -24.50
N GLN A 15 10.35 -7.95 -23.55
CA GLN A 15 9.10 -8.70 -23.69
C GLN A 15 7.91 -7.78 -23.91
N ILE A 16 7.78 -6.70 -23.15
CA ILE A 16 6.70 -5.71 -23.33
C ILE A 16 6.84 -5.00 -24.69
N SER A 17 8.07 -4.66 -25.09
CA SER A 17 8.33 -3.93 -26.33
C SER A 17 8.10 -4.76 -27.59
N ALA A 18 8.27 -6.09 -27.49
CA ALA A 18 7.99 -7.04 -28.56
C ALA A 18 6.49 -7.28 -28.77
N LEU A 19 5.64 -6.93 -27.81
CA LEU A 19 4.19 -7.06 -27.96
C LEU A 19 3.65 -5.99 -28.93
N PRO A 20 2.78 -6.37 -29.90
CA PRO A 20 2.04 -5.43 -30.70
C PRO A 20 1.32 -4.37 -29.85
N LEU A 21 1.25 -3.14 -30.35
CA LEU A 21 0.48 -2.04 -29.74
C LEU A 21 -1.03 -2.23 -29.97
N ASN A 22 -1.58 -3.39 -29.59
CA ASN A 22 -2.99 -3.73 -29.75
C ASN A 22 -3.67 -3.78 -28.37
N PRO A 23 -4.74 -2.99 -28.13
CA PRO A 23 -5.51 -3.00 -26.88
C PRO A 23 -6.07 -4.38 -26.49
N SER A 24 -6.23 -5.28 -27.47
CA SER A 24 -6.81 -6.61 -27.26
C SER A 24 -5.80 -7.65 -26.77
N LEU A 25 -4.51 -7.34 -26.81
CA LEU A 25 -3.47 -8.29 -26.43
C LEU A 25 -3.23 -8.23 -24.92
N SER A 26 -3.46 -9.35 -24.23
CA SER A 26 -3.27 -9.42 -22.78
C SER A 26 -1.79 -9.37 -22.40
N LEU A 27 -1.50 -8.73 -21.25
CA LEU A 27 -0.19 -8.77 -20.61
C LEU A 27 -0.04 -9.98 -19.66
N ASP A 28 -1.03 -10.88 -19.58
CA ASP A 28 -1.05 -11.99 -18.61
C ASP A 28 0.18 -12.92 -18.76
N ALA A 29 0.58 -13.25 -20.00
CA ALA A 29 1.75 -14.11 -20.22
C ALA A 29 3.06 -13.46 -19.75
N VAL A 30 3.19 -12.13 -19.88
CA VAL A 30 4.36 -11.39 -19.38
C VAL A 30 4.29 -11.29 -17.85
N LEU A 31 3.09 -11.10 -17.29
CA LEU A 31 2.86 -11.08 -15.85
C LEU A 31 3.23 -12.41 -15.19
N GLU A 32 2.75 -13.52 -15.75
CA GLU A 32 3.02 -14.86 -15.23
C GLU A 32 4.53 -15.15 -15.18
N ARG A 33 5.25 -14.85 -16.27
CA ARG A 33 6.72 -14.97 -16.31
C ARG A 33 7.40 -14.08 -15.27
N SER A 34 6.94 -12.84 -15.15
CA SER A 34 7.47 -11.89 -14.16
C SER A 34 7.28 -12.38 -12.73
N VAL A 35 6.10 -12.91 -12.41
CA VAL A 35 5.76 -13.47 -11.10
C VAL A 35 6.63 -14.70 -10.81
N LEU A 36 6.89 -15.56 -11.80
CA LEU A 36 7.80 -16.70 -11.65
C LEU A 36 9.24 -16.27 -11.38
N VAL A 37 9.75 -15.26 -12.09
CA VAL A 37 11.11 -14.72 -11.87
C VAL A 37 11.23 -14.11 -10.47
N GLU A 38 10.29 -13.26 -10.08
CA GLU A 38 10.25 -12.68 -8.72
C GLU A 38 10.10 -13.77 -7.66
N GLY A 39 9.33 -14.83 -7.91
CA GLY A 39 9.18 -15.98 -7.03
C GLY A 39 10.50 -16.71 -6.78
N ARG A 40 11.35 -16.86 -7.81
CA ARG A 40 12.70 -17.43 -7.66
C ARG A 40 13.60 -16.53 -6.82
N ILE A 41 13.58 -15.22 -7.06
CA ILE A 41 14.34 -14.22 -6.26
C ILE A 41 13.88 -14.26 -4.80
N ARG A 42 12.56 -14.30 -4.55
CA ARG A 42 11.97 -14.47 -3.20
C ARG A 42 12.46 -15.72 -2.50
N SER A 43 12.52 -16.84 -3.22
CA SER A 43 13.04 -18.10 -2.67
C SER A 43 14.51 -17.95 -2.25
N LEU A 44 15.33 -17.26 -3.05
CA LEU A 44 16.73 -17.02 -2.70
C LEU A 44 16.85 -16.17 -1.42
N PHE A 45 16.10 -15.07 -1.28
CA PHE A 45 16.10 -14.29 -0.03
C PHE A 45 15.72 -15.11 1.22
N ALA A 46 14.92 -16.16 1.05
CA ALA A 46 14.50 -17.05 2.13
C ALA A 46 15.47 -18.21 2.40
N THR A 47 16.20 -18.69 1.39
CA THR A 47 16.95 -19.96 1.46
C THR A 47 18.46 -19.80 1.28
N ASP A 48 18.91 -18.79 0.55
CA ASP A 48 20.32 -18.53 0.23
C ASP A 48 20.55 -17.02 0.07
N ARG A 49 20.67 -16.31 1.19
CA ARG A 49 20.86 -14.84 1.20
C ARG A 49 22.22 -14.39 0.67
N ALA A 50 23.19 -15.29 0.61
CA ALA A 50 24.53 -15.02 0.10
C ALA A 50 24.65 -15.26 -1.41
N ASN A 51 23.56 -15.67 -2.07
CA ASN A 51 23.56 -15.96 -3.51
C ASN A 51 24.01 -14.76 -4.34
N ASP A 52 24.88 -15.01 -5.32
CA ASP A 52 25.44 -13.95 -6.18
C ASP A 52 24.38 -13.12 -6.90
N ARG A 53 23.22 -13.70 -7.20
CA ARG A 53 22.12 -12.97 -7.84
C ARG A 53 21.55 -11.86 -6.97
N LEU A 54 21.74 -11.91 -5.66
CA LEU A 54 21.24 -10.91 -4.71
C LEU A 54 22.24 -9.79 -4.42
N TYR A 55 23.42 -9.80 -5.05
CA TYR A 55 24.40 -8.70 -4.92
C TYR A 55 23.88 -7.37 -5.47
N ASP A 56 23.08 -7.40 -6.53
CA ASP A 56 22.36 -6.20 -7.02
C ASP A 56 21.18 -5.91 -6.06
N PRO A 57 21.20 -4.80 -5.30
CA PRO A 57 20.12 -4.48 -4.36
C PRO A 57 18.77 -4.28 -5.05
N TYR A 58 18.78 -3.95 -6.35
CA TYR A 58 17.60 -3.70 -7.16
C TYR A 58 17.31 -4.84 -8.14
N VAL A 59 17.86 -6.03 -7.91
CA VAL A 59 17.65 -7.22 -8.76
C VAL A 59 16.18 -7.42 -9.10
N GLY A 60 15.88 -7.55 -10.40
CA GLY A 60 14.52 -7.75 -10.90
C GLY A 60 13.60 -6.55 -10.84
N LEU A 61 14.02 -5.41 -10.27
CA LEU A 61 13.25 -4.16 -10.26
C LEU A 61 13.54 -3.32 -11.51
N VAL A 62 12.53 -2.58 -11.95
CA VAL A 62 12.60 -1.68 -13.11
C VAL A 62 12.76 -0.25 -12.61
N ASP A 63 13.75 0.48 -13.13
CA ASP A 63 13.77 1.94 -13.01
C ASP A 63 12.69 2.52 -13.95
N VAL A 64 11.64 3.07 -13.37
CA VAL A 64 10.42 3.45 -14.08
C VAL A 64 10.69 4.55 -15.11
N PHE A 65 11.56 5.52 -14.80
CA PHE A 65 11.78 6.69 -15.65
C PHE A 65 12.96 6.55 -16.61
N HIS A 66 13.93 5.68 -16.31
CA HIS A 66 14.95 5.27 -17.28
C HIS A 66 14.45 4.22 -18.29
N GLY A 67 13.35 3.53 -17.97
CA GLY A 67 12.69 2.63 -18.91
C GLY A 67 11.97 3.35 -20.06
N PRO A 68 11.75 2.66 -21.20
CA PRO A 68 11.07 3.25 -22.35
C PRO A 68 9.62 3.64 -22.03
N ARG A 69 9.08 4.63 -22.75
CA ARG A 69 7.69 5.11 -22.56
C ARG A 69 6.64 3.99 -22.61
N ILE A 70 6.92 2.89 -23.30
CA ILE A 70 6.00 1.76 -23.47
C ILE A 70 5.57 1.12 -22.15
N ILE A 71 6.47 1.02 -21.15
CA ILE A 71 6.14 0.48 -19.82
C ILE A 71 5.37 1.49 -18.95
N ARG A 72 5.26 2.74 -19.39
CA ARG A 72 4.49 3.83 -18.76
C ARG A 72 3.25 4.21 -19.57
N THR A 73 2.81 3.31 -20.46
CA THR A 73 1.64 3.49 -21.33
C THR A 73 0.56 2.49 -20.96
N THR A 74 -0.67 2.97 -20.84
CA THR A 74 -1.85 2.15 -20.51
C THR A 74 -2.14 1.16 -21.64
N ARG A 75 -2.38 -0.10 -21.26
CA ARG A 75 -2.90 -1.19 -22.07
C ARG A 75 -4.31 -1.51 -21.60
N ALA A 76 -5.29 -0.83 -22.18
CA ALA A 76 -6.66 -0.92 -21.71
C ALA A 76 -7.33 -2.19 -22.23
N ARG A 77 -7.87 -3.03 -21.33
CA ARG A 77 -8.63 -4.22 -21.75
C ARG A 77 -9.87 -3.85 -22.57
N LYS A 78 -10.24 -4.69 -23.55
CA LYS A 78 -11.50 -4.55 -24.26
C LYS A 78 -12.68 -4.90 -23.34
N VAL A 79 -13.69 -4.02 -23.27
CA VAL A 79 -14.95 -4.29 -22.56
C VAL A 79 -16.11 -4.06 -23.51
N GLU A 80 -16.78 -5.15 -23.88
CA GLU A 80 -17.85 -5.12 -24.88
C GLU A 80 -19.23 -4.86 -24.25
N ASN A 81 -19.44 -5.39 -23.04
CA ASN A 81 -20.70 -5.28 -22.32
C ASN A 81 -20.49 -5.46 -20.80
N ASN A 82 -21.57 -5.31 -20.03
CA ASN A 82 -21.54 -5.45 -18.58
C ASN A 82 -21.18 -6.87 -18.10
N ALA A 83 -21.49 -7.92 -18.88
CA ALA A 83 -21.11 -9.28 -18.53
C ALA A 83 -19.59 -9.47 -18.62
N ASN A 84 -18.97 -8.97 -19.70
CA ASN A 84 -17.52 -8.96 -19.88
C ASN A 84 -16.81 -8.05 -18.84
N LEU A 85 -17.46 -6.95 -18.44
CA LEU A 85 -16.91 -6.03 -17.44
C LEU A 85 -16.60 -6.74 -16.12
N SER A 86 -17.49 -7.61 -15.62
CA SER A 86 -17.40 -8.24 -14.30
C SER A 86 -17.09 -9.75 -14.32
N ALA A 87 -16.97 -10.37 -15.50
CA ALA A 87 -16.76 -11.81 -15.67
C ALA A 87 -15.65 -12.38 -14.78
N HIS A 88 -14.47 -11.78 -14.87
CA HIS A 88 -13.28 -12.16 -14.09
C HIS A 88 -12.76 -11.03 -13.20
N HIS A 89 -13.53 -9.95 -13.02
CA HIS A 89 -13.10 -8.78 -12.27
C HIS A 89 -14.05 -8.54 -11.12
N VAL A 90 -13.50 -8.36 -9.93
CA VAL A 90 -14.18 -7.83 -8.75
C VAL A 90 -13.84 -6.34 -8.63
N MET A 91 -14.82 -5.53 -8.25
CA MET A 91 -14.73 -4.06 -8.23
C MET A 91 -14.26 -3.49 -9.58
N PRO A 92 -14.94 -3.81 -10.70
CA PRO A 92 -14.56 -3.28 -12.00
C PRO A 92 -14.75 -1.76 -12.03
N LEU A 93 -13.88 -1.08 -12.77
CA LEU A 93 -13.92 0.37 -12.96
C LEU A 93 -14.96 0.69 -14.04
N GLY A 94 -15.83 1.64 -13.76
CA GLY A 94 -16.73 2.20 -14.77
C GLY A 94 -15.95 2.95 -15.86
N GLN A 95 -16.58 3.12 -17.03
CA GLN A 95 -16.01 3.85 -18.16
C GLN A 95 -15.34 5.20 -17.83
N PRO A 96 -15.90 6.09 -16.98
CA PRO A 96 -15.25 7.37 -16.66
C PRO A 96 -13.94 7.22 -15.88
N ASN A 97 -13.75 6.12 -15.15
CA ASN A 97 -12.58 5.88 -14.30
C ASN A 97 -11.51 5.01 -14.98
N ARG A 98 -11.82 4.45 -16.15
CA ARG A 98 -10.89 3.64 -16.95
C ARG A 98 -10.09 4.53 -17.89
N ARG A 99 -8.76 4.43 -17.82
CA ARG A 99 -7.82 5.03 -18.77
C ARG A 99 -8.01 4.40 -20.14
N LYS A 100 -7.89 5.22 -21.18
CA LYS A 100 -7.95 4.77 -22.57
C LYS A 100 -6.62 4.09 -22.91
N ASP A 101 -6.66 3.20 -23.91
CA ASP A 101 -5.41 2.63 -24.44
C ASP A 101 -4.50 3.76 -24.94
N GLY A 102 -3.20 3.66 -24.65
CA GLY A 102 -2.23 4.70 -25.01
C GLY A 102 -2.13 5.87 -24.01
N ASP A 103 -3.06 6.01 -23.05
CA ASP A 103 -2.97 7.03 -22.00
C ASP A 103 -1.75 6.78 -21.09
N PRO A 104 -1.14 7.82 -20.49
CA PRO A 104 -0.09 7.62 -19.49
C PRO A 104 -0.57 6.72 -18.35
N SER A 105 0.21 5.71 -17.97
CA SER A 105 -0.06 4.88 -16.79
C SER A 105 0.61 5.40 -15.53
N THR A 106 1.56 6.33 -15.68
CA THR A 106 2.28 7.06 -14.63
C THR A 106 2.40 8.54 -15.01
N VAL A 107 2.96 9.36 -14.12
CA VAL A 107 3.48 10.70 -14.48
C VAL A 107 4.58 10.62 -15.54
N ALA A 108 4.85 11.73 -16.23
CA ALA A 108 5.67 11.74 -17.44
C ALA A 108 7.18 11.71 -17.16
N ALA A 109 7.63 12.35 -16.08
CA ALA A 109 9.04 12.40 -15.69
C ALA A 109 9.23 12.24 -14.17
N VAL A 110 10.47 11.93 -13.76
CA VAL A 110 10.84 11.85 -12.35
C VAL A 110 10.64 13.18 -11.63
N GLY A 111 10.83 14.31 -12.32
CA GLY A 111 10.55 15.64 -11.77
C GLY A 111 9.08 15.84 -11.38
N ASP A 112 8.14 15.30 -12.17
CA ASP A 112 6.71 15.34 -11.85
C ASP A 112 6.41 14.49 -10.61
N PHE A 113 7.06 13.32 -10.51
CA PHE A 113 6.96 12.47 -9.33
C PHE A 113 7.50 13.18 -8.10
N GLN A 114 8.67 13.82 -8.18
CA GLN A 114 9.30 14.53 -7.06
C GLN A 114 8.46 15.74 -6.64
N ARG A 115 7.85 16.47 -7.58
CA ARG A 115 6.84 17.51 -7.28
C ARG A 115 5.67 16.93 -6.51
N ASN A 116 5.08 15.85 -7.02
CA ASN A 116 3.96 15.17 -6.37
C ASN A 116 4.34 14.65 -4.97
N TRP A 117 5.52 14.08 -4.81
CA TRP A 117 6.07 13.60 -3.55
C TRP A 117 6.23 14.73 -2.53
N ALA A 118 6.81 15.86 -2.92
CA ALA A 118 6.95 17.04 -2.06
C ALA A 118 5.59 17.56 -1.56
N LEU A 119 4.58 17.59 -2.44
CA LEU A 119 3.21 17.99 -2.10
C LEU A 119 2.49 16.95 -1.23
N PHE A 120 2.66 15.66 -1.54
CA PHE A 120 2.05 14.55 -0.80
C PHE A 120 2.54 14.49 0.66
N THR A 121 3.83 14.79 0.85
CA THR A 121 4.49 14.80 2.16
C THR A 121 4.34 16.15 2.89
N GLU A 122 3.61 17.12 2.32
CA GLU A 122 3.41 18.47 2.88
C GLU A 122 4.74 19.14 3.30
N GLY A 123 5.81 18.88 2.55
CA GLY A 123 7.12 19.48 2.79
C GLY A 123 7.85 18.99 4.06
N MET A 124 7.53 17.80 4.60
CA MET A 124 8.14 17.23 5.81
C MET A 124 9.63 16.82 5.66
N GLY A 125 10.43 17.55 4.91
CA GLY A 125 11.88 17.31 4.80
C GLY A 125 12.27 16.03 4.10
N MET A 126 11.32 15.31 3.47
CA MET A 126 11.61 14.06 2.76
C MET A 126 12.56 14.27 1.57
N LEU A 127 12.66 15.50 1.04
CA LEU A 127 13.65 15.84 0.01
C LEU A 127 15.09 15.94 0.56
N GLU A 128 15.25 16.34 1.83
CA GLU A 128 16.55 16.53 2.49
C GLU A 128 17.00 15.31 3.31
N LEU A 129 16.17 14.26 3.33
CA LEU A 129 16.49 13.02 4.02
C LEU A 129 17.74 12.38 3.41
N ASN A 130 18.67 11.90 4.23
CA ASN A 130 19.73 11.03 3.72
C ASN A 130 19.12 9.68 3.34
N TRP A 131 18.99 9.42 2.03
CA TRP A 131 18.37 8.22 1.50
C TRP A 131 19.26 6.96 1.49
N SER A 132 20.51 7.05 1.94
CA SER A 132 21.38 5.87 2.07
C SER A 132 20.72 4.81 2.96
N ASN A 133 20.61 3.57 2.46
CA ASN A 133 20.01 2.43 3.19
C ASN A 133 18.55 2.62 3.63
N VAL A 134 17.81 3.53 3.01
CA VAL A 134 16.38 3.72 3.25
C VAL A 134 15.65 3.94 1.93
N ILE A 135 14.45 3.37 1.81
CA ILE A 135 13.53 3.67 0.71
C ILE A 135 12.15 3.98 1.27
N ALA A 136 11.40 4.82 0.55
CA ALA A 136 9.96 4.90 0.71
C ALA A 136 9.33 3.88 -0.23
N ALA A 137 8.27 3.19 0.18
CA ALA A 137 7.61 2.23 -0.70
C ALA A 137 6.10 2.15 -0.44
N GLY A 138 5.38 1.52 -1.37
CA GLY A 138 3.97 1.21 -1.16
C GLY A 138 3.01 2.26 -1.70
N GLY A 139 1.91 2.44 -0.97
CA GLY A 139 0.79 3.25 -1.43
C GLY A 139 1.13 4.72 -1.62
N SER A 140 2.05 5.28 -0.83
CA SER A 140 2.51 6.66 -0.94
C SER A 140 3.23 6.91 -2.26
N VAL A 141 4.21 6.06 -2.59
CA VAL A 141 4.95 6.10 -3.85
C VAL A 141 4.03 5.90 -5.03
N LEU A 142 3.15 4.88 -4.98
CA LEU A 142 2.15 4.67 -6.04
C LEU A 142 1.27 5.91 -6.27
N SER A 143 0.82 6.58 -5.20
CA SER A 143 -0.05 7.75 -5.31
C SER A 143 0.64 8.93 -5.99
N CYS A 144 1.95 9.10 -5.77
CA CYS A 144 2.75 10.15 -6.40
C CYS A 144 3.13 9.80 -7.85
N LEU A 145 3.28 8.50 -8.14
CA LEU A 145 3.57 7.97 -9.47
C LEU A 145 2.37 7.95 -10.40
N SER A 146 1.15 7.81 -9.85
CA SER A 146 -0.08 7.71 -10.62
C SER A 146 -0.45 9.03 -11.32
N PRO A 147 -1.02 8.99 -12.53
CA PRO A 147 -1.55 10.18 -13.18
C PRO A 147 -2.70 10.77 -12.36
N LEU A 148 -2.78 12.10 -12.31
CA LEU A 148 -3.87 12.79 -11.64
C LEU A 148 -5.18 12.74 -12.47
N PRO A 149 -6.35 12.75 -11.83
CA PRO A 149 -7.64 12.50 -12.49
C PRO A 149 -8.13 13.58 -13.49
N ASN A 150 -7.32 14.58 -13.82
CA ASN A 150 -7.61 15.55 -14.89
C ASN A 150 -6.34 15.79 -15.72
N ARG A 151 -6.46 15.70 -17.04
CA ARG A 151 -5.34 15.81 -18.01
C ARG A 151 -4.76 17.23 -18.16
N MET A 152 -5.24 18.20 -17.39
CA MET A 152 -4.65 19.54 -17.33
C MET A 152 -3.63 19.58 -16.21
N GLU A 153 -2.53 20.30 -16.40
CA GLU A 153 -1.55 20.58 -15.33
C GLU A 153 -2.27 21.16 -14.11
N PRO A 154 -2.43 20.37 -13.03
CA PRO A 154 -3.19 20.83 -11.89
C PRO A 154 -2.32 21.78 -11.07
N SER A 155 -2.94 22.84 -10.54
CA SER A 155 -2.27 23.71 -9.57
C SER A 155 -1.85 22.92 -8.33
N GLU A 156 -0.81 23.37 -7.62
CA GLU A 156 -0.39 22.72 -6.38
C GLU A 156 -1.52 22.58 -5.36
N ALA A 157 -2.44 23.56 -5.31
CA ALA A 157 -3.63 23.52 -4.47
C ALA A 157 -4.57 22.36 -4.86
N ALA A 158 -4.76 22.11 -6.16
CA ALA A 158 -5.56 20.99 -6.64
C ALA A 158 -4.90 19.63 -6.32
N ILE A 159 -3.57 19.53 -6.42
CA ILE A 159 -2.81 18.33 -6.05
C ILE A 159 -2.93 18.06 -4.55
N LYS A 160 -2.72 19.08 -3.71
CA LYS A 160 -2.90 18.96 -2.24
C LYS A 160 -4.33 18.55 -1.89
N HIS A 161 -5.32 19.16 -2.53
CA HIS A 161 -6.73 18.78 -2.34
C HIS A 161 -6.97 17.31 -2.74
N HIS A 162 -6.40 16.86 -3.86
CA HIS A 162 -6.48 15.45 -4.28
C HIS A 162 -5.90 14.51 -3.23
N TYR A 163 -4.72 14.79 -2.68
CA TYR A 163 -4.12 13.94 -1.64
C TYR A 163 -4.86 14.02 -0.30
N ARG A 164 -5.56 15.13 -0.01
CA ARG A 164 -6.43 15.26 1.18
C ARG A 164 -7.81 14.63 1.01
N SER A 165 -8.14 14.10 -0.18
CA SER A 165 -9.40 13.38 -0.41
C SER A 165 -9.47 12.07 0.39
N GLN A 166 -10.68 11.54 0.60
CA GLN A 166 -10.89 10.32 1.39
C GLN A 166 -10.04 9.10 0.93
N ALA A 167 -9.75 8.99 -0.37
CA ALA A 167 -8.96 7.88 -0.93
C ALA A 167 -7.50 7.88 -0.43
N TYR A 168 -6.97 9.06 -0.08
CA TYR A 168 -5.56 9.26 0.23
C TYR A 168 -5.30 9.90 1.59
N ALA A 169 -6.28 10.53 2.22
CA ALA A 169 -6.15 11.27 3.48
C ALA A 169 -5.54 10.45 4.62
N THR A 170 -5.81 9.15 4.67
CA THR A 170 -5.30 8.22 5.68
C THR A 170 -4.09 7.41 5.21
N SER A 171 -3.44 7.83 4.11
CA SER A 171 -2.22 7.18 3.65
C SER A 171 -1.05 7.61 4.51
N ASP A 172 -0.34 6.61 5.01
CA ASP A 172 0.92 6.78 5.71
C ASP A 172 2.10 6.80 4.71
N ILE A 173 3.26 7.27 5.17
CA ILE A 173 4.53 7.23 4.43
C ILE A 173 5.38 6.10 5.03
N ASP A 174 5.40 4.96 4.37
CA ASP A 174 6.18 3.80 4.82
C ASP A 174 7.64 3.91 4.37
N LEU A 175 8.56 3.96 5.33
CA LEU A 175 10.01 3.91 5.15
C LEU A 175 10.54 2.54 5.55
N PHE A 176 11.40 1.97 4.70
CA PHE A 176 12.01 0.66 4.88
C PHE A 176 13.52 0.81 4.92
N LEU A 177 14.14 0.24 5.96
CA LEU A 177 15.59 0.18 6.10
C LEU A 177 16.12 -1.11 5.48
N TRP A 178 17.27 -1.01 4.80
CA TRP A 178 17.86 -2.16 4.13
C TRP A 178 19.39 -2.15 4.21
N GLY A 179 19.99 -3.35 4.26
CA GLY A 179 21.44 -3.53 4.29
C GLY A 179 22.12 -2.99 5.56
N LEU A 180 21.39 -2.94 6.69
CA LEU A 180 21.89 -2.45 7.98
C LEU A 180 21.82 -3.55 9.04
N SER A 181 22.79 -3.55 9.96
CA SER A 181 22.69 -4.25 11.24
C SER A 181 21.62 -3.62 12.15
N PRO A 182 21.16 -4.31 13.21
CA PRO A 182 20.23 -3.74 14.18
C PRO A 182 20.69 -2.41 14.79
N GLU A 183 21.98 -2.30 15.13
CA GLU A 183 22.57 -1.12 15.76
C GLU A 183 22.63 0.05 14.77
N GLU A 184 23.05 -0.20 13.53
CA GLU A 184 23.05 0.81 12.46
C GLU A 184 21.62 1.24 12.10
N ALA A 185 20.66 0.31 12.11
CA ALA A 185 19.26 0.61 11.86
C ALA A 185 18.67 1.51 12.95
N GLU A 186 19.00 1.28 14.22
CA GLU A 186 18.60 2.17 15.32
C GLU A 186 19.18 3.58 15.15
N ALA A 187 20.48 3.68 14.87
CA ALA A 187 21.12 4.95 14.58
C ALA A 187 20.47 5.65 13.37
N LYS A 188 20.10 4.89 12.34
CA LYS A 188 19.42 5.40 11.15
C LYS A 188 18.01 5.92 11.47
N ILE A 189 17.24 5.25 12.32
CA ILE A 189 15.92 5.73 12.78
C ILE A 189 16.06 7.07 13.49
N ILE A 190 17.04 7.21 14.37
CA ILE A 190 17.32 8.47 15.09
C ILE A 190 17.69 9.57 14.08
N ALA A 191 18.55 9.27 13.11
CA ALA A 191 18.93 10.21 12.06
C ALA A 191 17.74 10.65 11.19
N ILE A 192 16.84 9.72 10.84
CA ILE A 192 15.61 10.01 10.10
C ILE A 192 14.72 10.97 10.92
N TYR A 193 14.48 10.67 12.20
CA TYR A 193 13.69 11.55 13.07
C TYR A 193 14.30 12.95 13.19
N ALA A 194 15.62 13.04 13.40
CA ALA A 194 16.33 14.31 13.50
C ALA A 194 16.23 15.12 12.20
N GLY A 195 16.31 14.46 11.04
CA GLY A 195 16.10 15.07 9.73
C GLY A 195 14.69 15.64 9.59
N ILE A 196 13.67 14.83 9.86
CA ILE A 196 12.26 15.25 9.81
C ILE A 196 11.99 16.44 10.74
N ARG A 197 12.50 16.38 11.97
CA ARG A 197 12.28 17.44 12.95
C ARG A 197 12.91 18.77 12.53
N ARG A 198 14.07 18.72 11.86
CA ARG A 198 14.80 19.91 11.39
C ARG A 198 14.08 20.61 10.25
N SER A 199 13.48 19.86 9.33
CA SER A 199 12.77 20.44 8.19
C SER A 199 11.35 20.88 8.53
N ALA A 200 10.80 20.47 9.68
CA ALA A 200 9.51 20.93 10.15
C ALA A 200 9.61 22.29 10.87
N PRO A 201 8.60 23.17 10.75
CA PRO A 201 8.53 24.41 11.52
C PRO A 201 8.72 24.17 13.03
N SER A 202 9.32 25.14 13.72
CA SER A 202 9.68 25.00 15.14
C SER A 202 8.47 24.78 16.05
N ASP A 203 7.32 25.36 15.69
CA ASP A 203 6.02 25.28 16.35
C ASP A 203 5.27 23.96 16.09
N VAL A 204 5.73 23.14 15.14
CA VAL A 204 5.12 21.84 14.85
C VAL A 204 5.60 20.81 15.86
N ASP A 205 4.63 20.33 16.62
CA ASP A 205 4.82 19.30 17.62
C ASP A 205 4.78 17.90 16.99
N MET A 206 5.61 17.00 17.51
CA MET A 206 5.79 15.65 16.98
C MET A 206 5.84 14.59 18.08
N VAL A 207 5.23 13.44 17.83
CA VAL A 207 5.20 12.31 18.77
C VAL A 207 5.61 11.04 18.05
N CYS A 208 6.54 10.30 18.66
CA CYS A 208 6.94 8.98 18.18
C CYS A 208 6.21 7.89 18.97
N VAL A 209 5.58 6.97 18.25
CA VAL A 209 4.92 5.78 18.83
C VAL A 209 5.58 4.55 18.24
N ARG A 210 6.09 3.69 19.11
CA ARG A 210 6.66 2.40 18.72
C ARG A 210 5.70 1.27 19.04
N ASN A 211 5.45 0.42 18.05
CA ASN A 211 4.85 -0.91 18.26
C ASN A 211 5.87 -2.00 17.87
N LYS A 212 5.42 -3.27 17.84
CA LYS A 212 6.29 -4.42 17.50
C LYS A 212 6.91 -4.35 16.11
N HIS A 213 6.25 -3.69 15.16
CA HIS A 213 6.58 -3.75 13.73
C HIS A 213 7.02 -2.39 13.15
N THR A 214 6.64 -1.28 13.76
CA THR A 214 6.91 0.06 13.25
C THR A 214 7.24 1.06 14.35
N VAL A 215 8.00 2.09 13.97
CA VAL A 215 8.07 3.38 14.67
C VAL A 215 7.32 4.39 13.82
N SER A 216 6.24 4.95 14.35
CA SER A 216 5.39 5.92 13.66
C SER A 216 5.63 7.32 14.23
N ILE A 217 5.90 8.28 13.36
CA ILE A 217 6.09 9.69 13.69
C ILE A 217 4.81 10.44 13.33
N TYR A 218 4.10 10.90 14.36
CA TYR A 218 2.87 11.69 14.25
C TYR A 218 3.20 13.17 14.33
N SER A 219 2.50 13.97 13.53
CA SER A 219 2.53 15.43 13.58
C SER A 219 1.13 15.99 13.28
N GLN A 220 0.97 17.30 13.33
CA GLN A 220 -0.33 17.95 13.09
C GLN A 220 -0.82 17.74 11.65
N TYR A 221 -2.10 17.34 11.49
CA TYR A 221 -2.79 17.35 10.19
C TYR A 221 -2.60 18.71 9.49
N PRO A 222 -2.32 18.78 8.17
CA PRO A 222 -2.42 17.72 7.16
C PRO A 222 -1.14 16.89 6.95
N ARG A 223 -0.13 17.02 7.81
CA ARG A 223 1.11 16.25 7.69
C ARG A 223 0.86 14.79 8.05
N ARG A 224 1.29 13.88 7.18
CA ARG A 224 0.98 12.45 7.27
C ARG A 224 1.84 11.77 8.32
N VAL A 225 1.40 10.60 8.76
CA VAL A 225 2.22 9.75 9.62
C VAL A 225 3.36 9.17 8.78
N ILE A 226 4.58 9.31 9.28
CA ILE A 226 5.75 8.63 8.71
C ILE A 226 5.97 7.35 9.52
N GLN A 227 5.95 6.20 8.87
CA GLN A 227 6.10 4.90 9.51
C GLN A 227 7.41 4.26 9.08
N ILE A 228 8.32 4.06 10.03
CA ILE A 228 9.56 3.33 9.81
C ILE A 228 9.33 1.86 10.17
N VAL A 229 9.44 0.98 9.19
CA VAL A 229 9.26 -0.46 9.36
C VAL A 229 10.49 -1.06 10.02
N LEU A 230 10.29 -1.81 11.11
CA LEU A 230 11.35 -2.36 11.96
C LEU A 230 11.91 -3.70 11.46
N ARG A 231 11.28 -4.32 10.46
CA ARG A 231 11.86 -5.49 9.79
C ARG A 231 13.08 -5.03 8.97
N LEU A 232 14.22 -5.64 9.22
CA LEU A 232 15.43 -5.41 8.43
C LEU A 232 15.38 -6.24 7.15
N TYR A 233 15.71 -5.60 6.04
CA TYR A 233 15.81 -6.21 4.72
C TYR A 233 17.25 -6.16 4.24
N GLN A 234 17.64 -7.05 3.33
CA GLN A 234 18.94 -7.03 2.66
C GLN A 234 18.96 -5.97 1.57
N SER A 235 17.84 -5.77 0.85
CA SER A 235 17.81 -4.85 -0.28
C SER A 235 16.40 -4.32 -0.60
N PRO A 236 16.29 -3.25 -1.42
CA PRO A 236 15.03 -2.76 -1.96
C PRO A 236 14.21 -3.83 -2.69
N ALA A 237 14.88 -4.73 -3.42
CA ALA A 237 14.22 -5.86 -4.07
C ALA A 237 13.52 -6.78 -3.06
N GLU A 238 14.15 -7.08 -1.91
CA GLU A 238 13.52 -7.89 -0.85
C GLU A 238 12.29 -7.20 -0.26
N VAL A 239 12.34 -5.88 -0.07
CA VAL A 239 11.21 -5.08 0.43
C VAL A 239 10.00 -5.24 -0.49
N LEU A 240 10.16 -4.95 -1.78
CA LEU A 240 9.04 -4.98 -2.73
C LEU A 240 8.55 -6.40 -3.01
N ALA A 241 9.43 -7.39 -2.92
CA ALA A 241 9.09 -8.79 -3.05
C ALA A 241 8.15 -9.29 -1.93
N GLY A 242 8.14 -8.62 -0.78
CA GLY A 242 7.26 -8.91 0.35
C GLY A 242 5.83 -8.36 0.22
N PHE A 243 5.54 -7.53 -0.79
CA PHE A 243 4.24 -6.87 -0.91
C PHE A 243 3.19 -7.77 -1.58
N ASP A 244 1.96 -7.67 -1.10
CA ASP A 244 0.80 -8.45 -1.54
C ASP A 244 0.07 -7.84 -2.74
N ILE A 245 -0.08 -6.51 -2.78
CA ILE A 245 -0.79 -5.78 -3.84
C ILE A 245 0.17 -5.36 -4.95
N ASP A 246 -0.07 -5.81 -6.19
CA ASP A 246 0.78 -5.54 -7.37
C ASP A 246 1.11 -4.07 -7.55
N ALA A 247 0.09 -3.21 -7.70
CA ALA A 247 0.29 -1.78 -7.97
C ALA A 247 1.11 -1.08 -6.88
N SER A 248 1.08 -1.59 -5.65
CA SER A 248 1.82 -0.99 -4.54
C SER A 248 3.32 -1.29 -4.54
N CYS A 249 3.80 -2.18 -5.40
CA CYS A 249 5.20 -2.63 -5.41
C CYS A 249 6.10 -1.64 -6.16
N CYS A 250 6.08 -0.40 -5.68
CA CYS A 250 6.89 0.71 -6.13
C CYS A 250 7.68 1.25 -4.93
N ALA A 251 8.90 1.73 -5.18
CA ALA A 251 9.77 2.35 -4.20
C ALA A 251 10.40 3.63 -4.74
N TYR A 252 10.73 4.55 -3.84
CA TYR A 252 11.53 5.74 -4.11
C TYR A 252 12.73 5.73 -3.17
N ASP A 253 13.93 5.89 -3.75
CA ASP A 253 15.20 5.85 -3.00
C ASP A 253 15.86 7.23 -2.86
N GLY A 254 15.08 8.30 -3.08
CA GLY A 254 15.60 9.67 -3.03
C GLY A 254 16.06 10.23 -4.37
N ASP A 255 16.29 9.37 -5.36
CA ASP A 255 16.69 9.77 -6.72
C ASP A 255 15.75 9.13 -7.76
N ARG A 256 15.62 7.81 -7.70
CA ARG A 256 14.93 6.97 -8.69
C ARG A 256 13.64 6.39 -8.13
N VAL A 257 12.71 6.13 -9.04
CA VAL A 257 11.50 5.36 -8.74
C VAL A 257 11.63 3.97 -9.33
N TRP A 258 11.59 2.99 -8.45
CA TRP A 258 11.69 1.57 -8.78
C TRP A 258 10.32 0.93 -8.72
N ALA A 259 10.06 -0.05 -9.59
CA ALA A 259 8.85 -0.84 -9.55
C ALA A 259 9.15 -2.30 -9.88
N SER A 260 8.43 -3.24 -9.25
CA SER A 260 8.48 -4.63 -9.70
C SER A 260 7.77 -4.74 -11.06
N PRO A 261 8.14 -5.71 -11.92
CA PRO A 261 7.47 -5.94 -13.20
C PRO A 261 5.94 -6.12 -13.07
N ARG A 262 5.46 -6.76 -11.98
CA ARG A 262 4.02 -6.86 -11.70
C ARG A 262 3.37 -5.53 -11.35
N ALA A 263 4.06 -4.62 -10.66
CA ALA A 263 3.56 -3.26 -10.45
C ALA A 263 3.47 -2.47 -11.76
N VAL A 264 4.47 -2.60 -12.62
CA VAL A 264 4.46 -1.99 -13.96
C VAL A 264 3.25 -2.49 -14.76
N ILE A 265 3.03 -3.81 -14.81
CA ILE A 265 1.87 -4.38 -15.50
C ILE A 265 0.55 -3.92 -14.87
N ALA A 266 0.46 -3.86 -13.54
CA ALA A 266 -0.73 -3.41 -12.84
C ALA A 266 -1.05 -1.93 -13.16
N LEU A 267 -0.03 -1.08 -13.24
CA LEU A 267 -0.15 0.30 -13.72
C LEU A 267 -0.62 0.34 -15.17
N MET A 268 0.01 -0.43 -16.07
CA MET A 268 -0.38 -0.47 -17.48
C MET A 268 -1.85 -0.90 -17.67
N ARG A 269 -2.33 -1.89 -16.89
CA ARG A 269 -3.70 -2.42 -16.99
C ARG A 269 -4.75 -1.69 -16.16
N GLN A 270 -4.33 -0.85 -15.20
CA GLN A 270 -5.16 -0.41 -14.07
C GLN A 270 -5.79 -1.57 -13.30
N CYS A 271 -5.01 -2.61 -13.00
CA CYS A 271 -5.56 -3.82 -12.42
C CYS A 271 -4.57 -4.55 -11.52
N ASN A 272 -5.00 -4.94 -10.33
CA ASN A 272 -4.28 -5.88 -9.47
C ASN A 272 -4.77 -7.31 -9.75
N THR A 273 -3.86 -8.26 -9.92
CA THR A 273 -4.22 -9.67 -10.12
C THR A 273 -4.19 -10.39 -8.78
N VAL A 274 -5.21 -11.20 -8.51
CA VAL A 274 -5.25 -12.01 -7.29
C VAL A 274 -4.22 -13.12 -7.36
N ASP A 275 -3.26 -13.08 -6.43
CA ASP A 275 -2.20 -14.08 -6.26
C ASP A 275 -2.21 -14.58 -4.80
N MET A 276 -2.67 -15.81 -4.62
CA MET A 276 -2.79 -16.42 -3.30
C MET A 276 -1.43 -16.73 -2.65
N THR A 277 -0.34 -16.80 -3.43
CA THR A 277 1.02 -17.04 -2.90
C THR A 277 1.60 -15.81 -2.18
N ARG A 278 0.90 -14.67 -2.26
CA ARG A 278 1.31 -13.38 -1.68
C ARG A 278 0.28 -12.82 -0.71
N ARG A 279 -0.79 -13.57 -0.45
CA ARG A 279 -1.91 -13.13 0.36
C ARG A 279 -1.46 -12.79 1.79
N SER A 280 -1.57 -11.53 2.16
CA SER A 280 -1.43 -11.07 3.55
C SER A 280 -2.75 -11.22 4.33
N PRO A 281 -2.74 -11.11 5.67
CA PRO A 281 -3.97 -11.10 6.46
C PRO A 281 -4.98 -10.01 6.06
N SER A 282 -4.49 -8.87 5.54
CA SER A 282 -5.31 -7.72 5.15
C SER A 282 -5.59 -7.65 3.64
N TYR A 283 -5.25 -8.70 2.88
CA TYR A 283 -5.21 -8.67 1.42
C TYR A 283 -6.53 -8.23 0.77
N GLU A 284 -7.68 -8.78 1.17
CA GLU A 284 -8.96 -8.40 0.54
C GLU A 284 -9.35 -6.95 0.83
N PHE A 285 -9.08 -6.47 2.04
CA PHE A 285 -9.31 -5.07 2.40
C PHE A 285 -8.36 -4.14 1.67
N ARG A 286 -7.11 -4.57 1.46
CA ARG A 286 -6.15 -3.84 0.64
C ARG A 286 -6.63 -3.81 -0.81
N LEU A 287 -7.06 -4.92 -1.40
CA LEU A 287 -7.63 -4.92 -2.76
C LEU A 287 -8.79 -3.91 -2.89
N ALA A 288 -9.72 -3.89 -1.93
CA ALA A 288 -10.80 -2.90 -1.85
C ALA A 288 -10.32 -1.45 -1.58
N LYS A 289 -9.20 -1.27 -0.90
CA LYS A 289 -8.58 0.06 -0.74
C LYS A 289 -8.02 0.55 -2.07
N TYR A 290 -7.37 -0.33 -2.85
CA TYR A 290 -6.77 0.04 -4.13
C TYR A 290 -7.80 0.12 -5.28
N SER A 291 -8.99 -0.50 -5.16
CA SER A 291 -10.12 -0.24 -6.08
C SER A 291 -10.55 1.22 -6.08
N ARG A 292 -10.68 1.81 -4.90
CA ARG A 292 -10.94 3.24 -4.69
C ARG A 292 -9.83 4.16 -5.19
N ARG A 293 -8.66 3.61 -5.52
CA ARG A 293 -7.50 4.32 -6.11
C ARG A 293 -7.38 4.09 -7.62
N GLY A 294 -8.42 3.54 -8.25
CA GLY A 294 -8.48 3.38 -9.70
C GLY A 294 -7.83 2.10 -10.21
N PHE A 295 -7.90 1.00 -9.46
CA PHE A 295 -7.44 -0.32 -9.88
C PHE A 295 -8.53 -1.39 -9.79
N GLU A 296 -8.85 -2.07 -10.88
CA GLU A 296 -9.73 -3.24 -10.85
C GLU A 296 -9.04 -4.43 -10.15
N VAL A 297 -9.81 -5.39 -9.66
CA VAL A 297 -9.27 -6.64 -9.11
C VAL A 297 -9.56 -7.80 -10.06
N TYR A 298 -8.54 -8.30 -10.74
CA TYR A 298 -8.67 -9.45 -11.64
C TYR A 298 -8.48 -10.76 -10.87
N VAL A 299 -9.45 -11.65 -11.01
CA VAL A 299 -9.46 -12.99 -10.42
C VAL A 299 -9.59 -13.99 -11.58
N PRO A 300 -8.47 -14.57 -12.07
CA PRO A 300 -8.47 -15.42 -13.27
C PRO A 300 -9.48 -16.57 -13.20
N SER A 301 -9.62 -17.19 -12.03
CA SER A 301 -10.49 -18.35 -11.80
C SER A 301 -11.93 -17.98 -11.40
N LEU A 302 -12.31 -16.69 -11.45
CA LEU A 302 -13.64 -16.27 -11.03
C LEU A 302 -14.69 -16.76 -12.03
N ARG A 303 -15.71 -17.44 -11.50
CA ARG A 303 -16.92 -17.81 -12.22
C ARG A 303 -18.13 -17.26 -11.46
N ARG A 304 -18.67 -16.16 -11.98
CA ARG A 304 -19.78 -15.43 -11.33
C ARG A 304 -21.05 -16.29 -11.19
N SER A 305 -21.27 -17.23 -12.11
CA SER A 305 -22.39 -18.20 -12.07
C SER A 305 -22.35 -19.14 -10.88
N ASP A 306 -21.17 -19.40 -10.33
CA ASP A 306 -20.96 -20.39 -9.26
C ASP A 306 -21.13 -19.77 -7.87
N ILE A 307 -21.42 -18.46 -7.80
CA ILE A 307 -21.52 -17.71 -6.54
C ILE A 307 -22.91 -17.93 -5.93
N ASP A 308 -22.93 -18.51 -4.74
CA ASP A 308 -24.12 -18.53 -3.89
C ASP A 308 -24.42 -17.12 -3.36
N LEU A 309 -25.57 -16.57 -3.74
CA LEU A 309 -25.96 -15.20 -3.40
C LEU A 309 -26.20 -14.98 -1.90
N ARG A 310 -26.34 -16.05 -1.09
CA ARG A 310 -26.49 -15.94 0.37
C ARG A 310 -25.24 -15.36 1.05
N ILE A 311 -24.07 -15.38 0.39
CA ILE A 311 -22.85 -14.79 0.95
C ILE A 311 -23.00 -13.30 1.25
N TYR A 312 -23.83 -12.57 0.50
CA TYR A 312 -23.99 -11.12 0.63
C TYR A 312 -24.78 -10.72 1.89
N GLY A 313 -25.49 -11.65 2.51
CA GLY A 313 -26.13 -11.43 3.81
C GLY A 313 -25.19 -11.64 5.01
N ARG A 314 -23.95 -12.13 4.78
CA ARG A 314 -23.01 -12.41 5.87
C ARG A 314 -22.26 -11.15 6.29
N SER A 315 -21.88 -11.08 7.57
CA SER A 315 -20.97 -10.05 8.05
C SER A 315 -19.58 -10.20 7.40
N VAL A 316 -19.01 -9.09 6.92
CA VAL A 316 -17.67 -9.04 6.30
C VAL A 316 -16.57 -9.61 7.20
N SER A 317 -16.70 -9.45 8.51
CA SER A 317 -15.75 -9.94 9.51
C SER A 317 -15.81 -11.46 9.68
N SER A 318 -16.92 -12.09 9.31
CA SER A 318 -17.17 -13.54 9.46
C SER A 318 -16.73 -14.39 8.26
N VAL A 319 -16.26 -13.76 7.19
CA VAL A 319 -15.83 -14.42 5.94
C VAL A 319 -14.40 -14.05 5.59
N ALA A 320 -13.76 -14.83 4.72
CA ALA A 320 -12.40 -14.59 4.21
C ALA A 320 -12.30 -14.90 2.70
N GLY A 321 -11.19 -14.51 2.07
CA GLY A 321 -10.94 -14.81 0.66
C GLY A 321 -11.92 -14.14 -0.29
N LEU A 322 -12.24 -14.82 -1.40
CA LEU A 322 -13.14 -14.30 -2.44
C LEU A 322 -14.50 -13.87 -1.88
N ALA A 323 -15.07 -14.60 -0.92
CA ALA A 323 -16.35 -14.24 -0.31
C ALA A 323 -16.29 -12.86 0.38
N ARG A 324 -15.22 -12.58 1.12
CA ARG A 324 -15.01 -11.25 1.72
C ARG A 324 -14.90 -10.18 0.64
N LEU A 325 -14.12 -10.43 -0.41
CA LEU A 325 -13.92 -9.47 -1.49
C LEU A 325 -15.24 -9.15 -2.23
N LEU A 326 -16.10 -10.15 -2.45
CA LEU A 326 -17.43 -9.98 -3.05
C LEU A 326 -18.36 -9.13 -2.18
N ILE A 327 -18.36 -9.36 -0.86
CA ILE A 327 -19.13 -8.52 0.08
C ILE A 327 -18.61 -7.07 0.06
N LEU A 328 -17.28 -6.89 0.00
CA LEU A 328 -16.69 -5.56 -0.13
C LEU A 328 -17.10 -4.86 -1.44
N GLU A 329 -17.21 -5.60 -2.54
CA GLU A 329 -17.67 -5.08 -3.84
C GLU A 329 -19.12 -4.58 -3.77
N SER A 330 -20.01 -5.29 -3.07
CA SER A 330 -21.41 -4.88 -2.99
C SER A 330 -21.57 -3.53 -2.28
N PHE A 331 -20.74 -3.24 -1.27
CA PHE A 331 -20.75 -1.93 -0.62
C PHE A 331 -20.34 -0.77 -1.54
N GLU A 332 -19.54 -1.04 -2.57
CA GLU A 332 -19.11 -0.01 -3.53
C GLU A 332 -20.10 0.18 -4.69
N ASN A 333 -21.05 -0.75 -4.88
CA ASN A 333 -22.01 -0.71 -5.97
C ASN A 333 -23.45 -0.90 -5.45
N PRO A 334 -24.17 0.21 -5.16
CA PRO A 334 -25.53 0.16 -4.62
C PRO A 334 -26.53 -0.61 -5.50
N PHE A 335 -26.37 -0.56 -6.82
CA PHE A 335 -27.24 -1.29 -7.76
C PHE A 335 -27.02 -2.80 -7.73
N LEU A 336 -25.76 -3.24 -7.52
CA LEU A 336 -25.44 -4.64 -7.29
C LEU A 336 -26.06 -5.09 -5.96
N THR A 337 -25.98 -4.27 -4.91
CA THR A 337 -26.62 -4.55 -3.61
C THR A 337 -28.13 -4.69 -3.73
N ILE A 338 -28.83 -3.83 -4.47
CA ILE A 338 -30.30 -3.93 -4.65
C ILE A 338 -30.67 -5.21 -5.40
N ARG A 339 -29.96 -5.55 -6.49
CA ARG A 339 -30.24 -6.78 -7.26
C ARG A 339 -29.91 -8.05 -6.48
N LEU A 340 -28.81 -8.04 -5.73
CA LEU A 340 -28.39 -9.15 -4.89
C LEU A 340 -29.30 -9.30 -3.67
N ALA A 341 -29.74 -8.20 -3.05
CA ALA A 341 -30.73 -8.23 -1.98
C ALA A 341 -32.07 -8.77 -2.48
N ALA A 342 -32.52 -8.37 -3.67
CA ALA A 342 -33.73 -8.92 -4.29
C ALA A 342 -33.58 -10.43 -4.60
N ALA A 343 -32.43 -10.86 -5.13
CA ALA A 343 -32.18 -12.27 -5.44
C ALA A 343 -31.93 -13.12 -4.17
N ALA A 344 -31.29 -12.57 -3.14
CA ALA A 344 -31.10 -13.20 -1.84
C ALA A 344 -32.41 -13.27 -1.06
N ALA A 345 -33.29 -12.25 -1.15
CA ALA A 345 -34.64 -12.30 -0.60
C ALA A 345 -35.49 -13.36 -1.31
N ALA A 346 -35.37 -13.49 -2.63
CA ALA A 346 -36.00 -14.58 -3.39
C ALA A 346 -35.45 -15.97 -2.98
N ALA A 347 -34.16 -16.09 -2.67
CA ALA A 347 -33.56 -17.32 -2.16
C ALA A 347 -33.87 -17.59 -0.67
N ALA A 348 -34.10 -16.54 0.13
CA ALA A 348 -34.43 -16.58 1.56
C ALA A 348 -35.93 -16.81 1.82
N ALA A 349 -36.77 -16.81 0.79
CA ALA A 349 -38.13 -17.34 0.85
C ALA A 349 -38.19 -18.85 1.24
N ALA A 350 -37.04 -19.49 1.48
CA ALA A 350 -36.88 -20.85 2.02
C ALA A 350 -36.35 -20.92 3.48
N GLY A 351 -36.26 -19.83 4.25
CA GLY A 351 -35.90 -19.86 5.70
C GLY A 351 -35.23 -18.57 6.24
N PRO A 352 -35.21 -18.32 7.57
CA PRO A 352 -35.35 -16.95 8.08
C PRO A 352 -34.04 -16.12 8.20
N SER A 353 -34.20 -14.85 7.78
CA SER A 353 -33.68 -13.54 8.23
C SER A 353 -32.45 -13.43 9.15
N THR A 354 -31.59 -12.43 8.88
CA THR A 354 -31.22 -11.40 9.90
C THR A 354 -30.84 -10.05 9.25
N ASP A 355 -31.30 -8.97 9.88
CA ASP A 355 -30.90 -7.58 9.63
C ASP A 355 -29.46 -7.32 10.08
N ALA A 356 -28.65 -6.68 9.22
CA ALA A 356 -27.32 -6.21 9.59
C ALA A 356 -27.08 -4.78 9.09
N LYS A 357 -27.17 -3.80 10.00
CA LYS A 357 -26.66 -2.44 9.80
C LYS A 357 -25.14 -2.50 9.69
N HIS A 358 -24.60 -2.16 8.53
CA HIS A 358 -23.16 -2.12 8.27
C HIS A 358 -22.68 -0.66 8.28
N GLU A 359 -22.15 -0.20 9.41
CA GLU A 359 -21.22 0.95 9.43
C GLU A 359 -19.82 0.40 9.15
N ILE A 360 -19.18 0.88 8.08
CA ILE A 360 -17.87 0.37 7.67
C ILE A 360 -16.82 1.48 7.79
N SER A 361 -15.94 1.32 8.78
CA SER A 361 -14.63 1.95 8.82
C SER A 361 -13.59 0.91 8.36
N PHE A 362 -12.73 1.26 7.39
CA PHE A 362 -11.86 0.34 6.65
C PHE A 362 -10.40 0.32 7.14
N SER A 363 -9.90 -0.88 7.52
CA SER A 363 -8.53 -1.44 7.32
C SER A 363 -8.27 -2.67 8.23
N TYR A 364 -7.93 -3.87 7.76
CA TYR A 364 -7.69 -5.02 8.67
C TYR A 364 -6.40 -4.97 9.52
N TYR A 365 -5.66 -3.86 9.52
CA TYR A 365 -4.76 -3.57 10.66
C TYR A 365 -5.56 -3.19 11.94
N ASP A 366 -6.87 -3.02 11.82
CA ASP A 366 -7.76 -2.41 12.83
C ASP A 366 -8.19 -3.36 13.97
N ILE A 367 -7.91 -4.67 13.91
CA ILE A 367 -8.40 -5.61 14.95
C ILE A 367 -7.37 -5.88 16.04
N THR A 368 -6.07 -5.73 15.77
CA THR A 368 -5.04 -6.14 16.72
C THR A 368 -4.18 -5.00 17.26
N SER A 369 -4.10 -3.83 16.62
CA SER A 369 -3.29 -2.70 17.10
C SER A 369 -4.14 -1.48 17.42
N LEU A 370 -3.92 -0.88 18.60
CA LEU A 370 -4.47 0.42 19.00
C LEU A 370 -4.13 1.47 17.92
N ARG A 371 -5.05 1.73 16.99
CA ARG A 371 -4.85 2.74 15.95
C ARG A 371 -5.04 4.11 16.58
N ILE A 372 -4.00 4.93 16.43
CA ILE A 372 -4.05 6.34 16.76
C ILE A 372 -4.80 7.04 15.62
N PRO A 373 -5.96 7.67 15.88
CA PRO A 373 -6.72 8.29 14.82
C PRO A 373 -5.95 9.46 14.20
N TYR A 374 -6.27 9.76 12.93
CA TYR A 374 -5.63 10.80 12.15
C TYR A 374 -6.68 11.53 11.31
N GLY A 375 -6.61 12.86 11.26
CA GLY A 375 -7.53 13.71 10.51
C GLY A 375 -7.67 15.11 11.11
N PRO A 376 -8.57 15.95 10.59
CA PRO A 376 -8.88 17.25 11.17
C PRO A 376 -9.24 17.12 12.66
N GLY A 377 -8.55 17.86 13.52
CA GLY A 377 -8.72 17.80 14.98
C GLY A 377 -7.79 16.83 15.72
N TRP A 378 -6.94 16.07 15.01
CA TRP A 378 -5.87 15.28 15.62
C TRP A 378 -4.51 15.97 15.47
N ASP A 379 -3.86 16.16 16.61
CA ASP A 379 -2.52 16.72 16.74
C ASP A 379 -1.67 15.88 17.71
N ALA A 380 -0.40 16.27 17.86
CA ALA A 380 0.54 15.57 18.74
C ALA A 380 0.02 15.45 20.18
N GLU A 381 -0.60 16.49 20.74
CA GLU A 381 -1.12 16.46 22.11
C GLU A 381 -2.33 15.52 22.26
N SER A 382 -3.24 15.52 21.29
CA SER A 382 -4.38 14.59 21.24
C SER A 382 -3.89 13.14 21.18
N VAL A 383 -2.83 12.89 20.41
CA VAL A 383 -2.15 11.58 20.37
C VAL A 383 -1.52 11.24 21.71
N ARG A 384 -0.79 12.16 22.36
CA ARG A 384 -0.22 11.93 23.71
C ARG A 384 -1.30 11.58 24.72
N LYS A 385 -2.40 12.34 24.73
CA LYS A 385 -3.52 12.13 25.67
C LYS A 385 -4.12 10.73 25.49
N LEU A 386 -4.28 10.27 24.25
CA LEU A 386 -4.71 8.91 23.93
C LEU A 386 -3.69 7.86 24.40
N MET A 387 -2.39 8.09 24.18
CA MET A 387 -1.35 7.15 24.63
C MET A 387 -1.28 7.08 26.15
N ARG A 388 -1.34 8.21 26.86
CA ARG A 388 -1.38 8.27 28.32
C ARG A 388 -2.61 7.56 28.88
N SER A 389 -3.79 7.74 28.27
CA SER A 389 -4.99 7.03 28.71
C SER A 389 -4.89 5.53 28.46
N ALA A 390 -4.39 5.09 27.31
CA ALA A 390 -4.18 3.69 26.98
C ALA A 390 -3.15 2.99 27.88
N VAL A 391 -2.02 3.65 28.18
CA VAL A 391 -0.98 3.14 29.11
C VAL A 391 -1.51 3.08 30.55
N SER A 392 -2.34 4.06 30.95
CA SER A 392 -3.00 4.05 32.27
C SER A 392 -4.05 2.94 32.39
N CYS A 393 -4.74 2.61 31.29
CA CYS A 393 -5.70 1.52 31.22
C CYS A 393 -4.99 0.16 31.30
N ALA A 394 -3.87 -0.01 30.58
CA ALA A 394 -3.01 -1.19 30.70
C ALA A 394 -2.52 -1.39 32.15
N HIS A 395 -2.03 -0.35 32.83
CA HIS A 395 -1.64 -0.44 34.25
C HIS A 395 -2.78 -0.82 35.20
N ARG A 396 -4.05 -0.55 34.82
CA ARG A 396 -5.22 -0.91 35.63
C ARG A 396 -5.64 -2.38 35.46
N PHE A 397 -5.26 -3.02 34.35
CA PHE A 397 -5.49 -4.47 34.10
C PHE A 397 -4.35 -5.36 34.62
N PHE A 398 -3.12 -4.85 34.77
CA PHE A 398 -1.98 -5.56 35.33
C PHE A 398 -1.83 -5.36 36.85
N ARG A 399 -2.79 -5.88 37.63
CA ARG A 399 -2.58 -6.18 39.06
C ARG A 399 -2.65 -7.69 39.28
N SER A 400 -1.57 -8.39 38.96
CA SER A 400 -1.08 -9.54 39.73
C SER A 400 0.36 -9.85 39.30
N ASP A 401 1.27 -9.66 40.26
CA ASP A 401 2.61 -10.20 40.41
C ASP A 401 3.42 -10.57 39.16
N SER A 402 4.14 -9.58 38.61
CA SER A 402 5.57 -9.73 38.29
C SER A 402 6.17 -8.40 37.85
N VAL A 403 7.28 -8.06 38.48
CA VAL A 403 8.00 -6.78 38.40
C VAL A 403 8.58 -6.58 37.00
N LEU A 404 8.14 -5.53 36.29
CA LEU A 404 8.88 -4.93 35.17
C LEU A 404 8.92 -3.41 35.36
N LYS A 405 10.12 -2.94 35.71
CA LYS A 405 10.45 -1.53 35.96
C LYS A 405 10.19 -0.70 34.70
N SER A 406 9.29 0.29 34.80
CA SER A 406 9.28 1.42 33.86
C SER A 406 10.45 2.34 34.22
N THR A 407 11.53 2.32 33.45
CA THR A 407 12.56 3.35 33.55
C THR A 407 12.15 4.53 32.69
N ALA A 408 11.41 5.46 33.29
CA ALA A 408 11.33 6.83 32.78
C ALA A 408 12.69 7.50 33.03
N HIS A 409 13.57 7.53 32.02
CA HIS A 409 14.76 8.36 32.08
C HIS A 409 14.37 9.80 31.78
N ARG A 410 14.30 10.60 32.85
CA ARG A 410 14.08 12.05 32.81
C ARG A 410 15.45 12.73 32.88
N LYS A 411 16.02 13.15 31.75
CA LYS A 411 17.06 14.20 31.69
C LYS A 411 16.96 15.00 30.39
N GLY A 412 16.66 16.30 30.55
CA GLY A 412 16.98 17.38 29.61
C GLY A 412 16.16 17.48 28.31
N ALA A 413 15.39 18.57 28.18
CA ALA A 413 14.73 19.08 26.97
C ALA A 413 13.82 18.10 26.17
N GLY A 414 12.52 18.14 26.46
CA GLY A 414 11.48 18.18 25.42
C GLY A 414 11.14 16.94 24.59
N HIS A 415 11.51 15.72 24.97
CA HIS A 415 11.15 14.52 24.18
C HIS A 415 10.50 13.41 25.03
N GLU A 416 9.27 13.03 24.68
CA GLU A 416 8.54 11.86 25.22
C GLU A 416 8.33 10.83 24.11
N SER A 417 8.77 9.59 24.35
CA SER A 417 8.54 8.43 23.46
C SER A 417 7.66 7.39 24.16
N TYR A 418 6.66 6.84 23.46
CA TYR A 418 5.73 5.84 24.01
C TYR A 418 5.94 4.46 23.37
N VAL A 419 5.98 3.41 24.19
CA VAL A 419 6.13 2.01 23.76
C VAL A 419 4.83 1.25 24.01
N LEU A 420 4.22 0.71 22.94
CA LEU A 420 3.06 -0.18 23.04
C LEU A 420 3.54 -1.64 22.96
N SER A 421 3.61 -2.35 24.09
CA SER A 421 3.87 -3.79 24.12
C SER A 421 2.57 -4.58 23.95
N GLN A 422 2.48 -5.44 22.93
CA GLN A 422 1.46 -6.48 22.88
C GLN A 422 1.99 -7.76 23.53
N GLN A 423 1.23 -8.32 24.45
CA GLN A 423 1.55 -9.60 25.08
C GLN A 423 1.61 -10.72 24.03
N LYS A 424 2.57 -11.64 24.24
CA LYS A 424 2.50 -12.99 23.69
C LYS A 424 1.25 -13.66 24.25
N THR A 425 0.34 -14.12 23.41
CA THR A 425 -0.54 -15.22 23.80
C THR A 425 0.33 -16.46 23.94
N VAL A 426 0.25 -17.06 25.12
CA VAL A 426 0.90 -18.31 25.50
C VAL A 426 0.21 -19.47 24.76
N THR A 427 1.05 -20.38 24.25
CA THR A 427 0.79 -21.69 23.59
C THR A 427 0.03 -21.70 22.27
#